data_AF-A0A2I2Y5Z8-F1
#
_entry.id   AF-A0A2I2Y5Z8-F1
#
_cell.length_a   1.000
_cell.length_b   1.000
_cell.length_c   1.000
_cell.angle_alpha   90.00
_cell.angle_beta   90.00
_cell.angle_gamma   90.00
#
_symmetry.space_group_name_H-M   'P 1'
#
loop_
_entity.id
_entity.type
_entity.pdbx_description
1 polymer ?
#
loop_
_entity_poly.entity_id
_entity_poly.type
_entity_poly.pdbx_seq_one_letter_code
_entity_poly.pdbx_strand_id
1 'polypeptide(L)'
;MVHQVLYRALVSTKWLAESIRTGKLGPGLRVLDASWYSPGTRDARKEYLERHVPGASFFDIEECRDTASPYEMMLPSEAGFAEYVGRLGISNHTHVVVYDGDHLGSFYAPRVWWMFRVFGHRTVSVLNGGFRNWLKEGHPVTSEPSRPEPAVFKATLDRSLLKTYEQVLENLESKRFQLVDSRSQGRFLGTEPEPDAVGRCPSAGWSLGSIAPWKDRESRALSCLWAPPWWLFPQSELLLYRI
;
A
#
# COMPACT_ATOMS: atom_id res chain seq x y z
N MET A 1 14.95 10.15 23.79
CA MET A 1 14.12 9.33 22.89
C MET A 1 12.73 9.95 22.83
N VAL A 2 12.33 10.51 21.70
CA VAL A 2 10.95 10.95 21.51
C VAL A 2 10.13 9.68 21.29
N HIS A 3 9.21 9.35 22.19
CA HIS A 3 8.23 8.29 21.93
C HIS A 3 7.43 8.71 20.69
N GLN A 4 7.74 8.12 19.55
CA GLN A 4 7.03 8.38 18.31
C GLN A 4 5.69 7.65 18.43
N VAL A 5 4.64 8.38 18.79
CA VAL A 5 3.28 7.82 18.87
C VAL A 5 2.89 7.36 17.46
N LEU A 6 2.80 6.04 17.27
CA LEU A 6 2.37 5.46 16.03
C LEU A 6 0.87 5.69 15.85
N TYR A 7 0.48 6.23 14.70
CA TYR A 7 -0.93 6.28 14.33
C TYR A 7 -1.43 4.87 14.00
N ARG A 8 -2.72 4.61 14.25
CA ARG A 8 -3.32 3.30 13.95
C ARG A 8 -3.19 2.97 12.46
N ALA A 9 -2.48 1.88 12.14
CA ALA A 9 -2.33 1.45 10.76
C ALA A 9 -3.53 0.64 10.24
N LEU A 10 -4.33 0.04 11.14
CA LEU A 10 -5.48 -0.78 10.78
C LEU A 10 -6.76 -0.24 11.39
N VAL A 11 -7.85 -0.31 10.63
CA VAL A 11 -9.22 -0.10 11.10
C VAL A 11 -10.08 -1.31 10.73
N SER A 12 -11.07 -1.65 11.53
CA SER A 12 -11.99 -2.75 11.21
C SER A 12 -13.13 -2.30 10.30
N THR A 13 -13.69 -3.25 9.57
CA THR A 13 -14.96 -3.12 8.83
C THR A 13 -16.07 -2.53 9.71
N LYS A 14 -16.24 -3.05 10.93
CA LYS A 14 -17.20 -2.54 11.92
C LYS A 14 -16.98 -1.06 12.25
N TRP A 15 -15.72 -0.66 12.50
CA TRP A 15 -15.40 0.73 12.83
C TRP A 15 -15.72 1.68 11.66
N LEU A 16 -15.40 1.26 10.43
CA LEU A 16 -15.70 2.06 9.25
C LEU A 16 -17.21 2.14 9.02
N ALA A 17 -17.93 1.03 9.09
CA ALA A 17 -19.39 0.99 8.94
C ALA A 17 -20.11 1.88 9.96
N GLU A 18 -19.67 1.88 11.22
CA GLU A 18 -20.19 2.78 12.24
C GLU A 18 -19.86 4.25 11.96
N SER A 19 -18.67 4.54 11.43
CA SER A 19 -18.27 5.89 11.03
C SER A 19 -19.13 6.43 9.88
N ILE A 20 -19.48 5.58 8.92
CA ILE A 20 -20.42 5.92 7.84
C ILE A 20 -21.81 6.18 8.41
N ARG A 21 -22.32 5.27 9.24
CA ARG A 21 -23.66 5.38 9.87
C ARG A 21 -23.81 6.65 10.72
N THR A 22 -22.74 7.07 11.38
CA THR A 22 -22.71 8.28 12.21
C THR A 22 -22.38 9.56 11.44
N GLY A 23 -22.29 9.50 10.10
CA GLY A 23 -22.08 10.67 9.25
C GLY A 23 -20.67 11.28 9.35
N LYS A 24 -19.65 10.49 9.72
CA LYS A 24 -18.27 10.99 9.87
C LYS A 24 -17.52 11.17 8.55
N LEU A 25 -18.03 10.62 7.45
CA LEU A 25 -17.42 10.80 6.14
C LEU A 25 -17.44 12.27 5.71
N GLY A 26 -16.32 12.74 5.18
CA GLY A 26 -16.17 14.13 4.75
C GLY A 26 -14.71 14.59 4.83
N PRO A 27 -14.45 15.90 5.02
CA PRO A 27 -13.10 16.44 5.08
C PRO A 27 -12.21 15.82 6.17
N GLY A 28 -12.80 15.34 7.27
CA GLY A 28 -12.08 14.69 8.38
C GLY A 28 -11.82 13.19 8.19
N LEU A 29 -12.56 12.51 7.32
CA LEU A 29 -12.44 11.08 7.06
C LEU A 29 -12.77 10.78 5.60
N ARG A 30 -11.77 10.32 4.84
CA ARG A 30 -11.91 9.90 3.44
C ARG A 30 -11.60 8.42 3.30
N VAL A 31 -12.33 7.75 2.42
CA VAL A 31 -12.16 6.33 2.11
C VAL A 31 -11.72 6.21 0.66
N LEU A 32 -10.71 5.37 0.40
CA LEU A 32 -10.15 5.14 -0.92
C LEU A 32 -10.22 3.66 -1.28
N ASP A 33 -10.72 3.39 -2.47
CA ASP A 33 -10.56 2.11 -3.16
C ASP A 33 -9.28 2.17 -3.99
N ALA A 34 -8.26 1.42 -3.59
CA ALA A 34 -6.96 1.37 -4.25
C ALA A 34 -6.77 0.08 -5.06
N SER A 35 -7.86 -0.53 -5.53
CA SER A 35 -7.79 -1.76 -6.31
C SER A 35 -7.03 -1.56 -7.62
N TRP A 36 -6.11 -2.49 -7.90
CA TRP A 36 -5.46 -2.64 -9.20
C TRP A 36 -5.23 -4.13 -9.45
N TYR A 37 -5.39 -4.55 -10.70
CA TYR A 37 -5.20 -5.94 -11.12
C TYR A 37 -4.41 -5.98 -12.43
N SER A 38 -3.71 -7.08 -12.66
CA SER A 38 -2.96 -7.28 -13.90
C SER A 38 -3.87 -7.20 -15.13
N PRO A 39 -3.38 -6.65 -16.26
CA PRO A 39 -4.15 -6.57 -17.50
C PRO A 39 -4.78 -7.91 -17.89
N GLY A 40 -6.04 -7.88 -18.35
CA GLY A 40 -6.76 -9.07 -18.79
C GLY A 40 -7.35 -9.95 -17.68
N THR A 41 -7.21 -9.58 -16.40
CA THR A 41 -7.81 -10.34 -15.29
C THR A 41 -9.14 -9.75 -14.81
N ARG A 42 -9.09 -8.58 -14.17
CA ARG A 42 -10.22 -7.84 -13.59
C ARG A 42 -10.09 -6.36 -13.91
N ASP A 43 -11.21 -5.67 -13.99
CA ASP A 43 -11.25 -4.21 -14.21
C ASP A 43 -11.59 -3.51 -12.89
N ALA A 44 -10.56 -3.01 -12.21
CA ALA A 44 -10.69 -2.39 -10.89
C ALA A 44 -11.60 -1.17 -10.91
N ARG A 45 -11.50 -0.31 -11.94
CA ARG A 45 -12.30 0.91 -12.05
C ARG A 45 -13.77 0.55 -12.30
N LYS A 46 -14.04 -0.41 -13.18
CA LYS A 46 -15.41 -0.88 -13.44
C LYS A 46 -16.03 -1.51 -12.19
N GLU A 47 -15.30 -2.36 -11.48
CA GLU A 47 -15.79 -2.98 -10.24
C GLU A 47 -16.11 -1.93 -9.16
N TYR A 48 -15.27 -0.91 -9.00
CA TYR A 48 -15.55 0.22 -8.11
C TYR A 48 -16.84 0.94 -8.50
N LEU A 49 -17.03 1.26 -9.79
CA LEU A 49 -18.23 1.96 -10.26
C LEU A 49 -19.52 1.14 -10.04
N GLU A 50 -19.43 -0.18 -10.12
CA GLU A 50 -20.55 -1.07 -9.84
C GLU A 50 -20.84 -1.17 -8.34
N ARG A 51 -19.80 -1.34 -7.51
CA ARG A 51 -19.94 -1.49 -6.05
C ARG A 51 -18.70 -1.00 -5.32
N HIS A 52 -18.89 -0.01 -4.45
CA HIS A 52 -17.86 0.47 -3.54
C HIS A 52 -18.45 0.83 -2.17
N VAL A 53 -17.57 1.08 -1.19
CA VAL A 53 -17.97 1.58 0.13
C VAL A 53 -18.61 2.98 -0.03
N PRO A 54 -19.78 3.28 0.58
CA PRO A 54 -20.44 4.57 0.43
C PRO A 54 -19.51 5.76 0.71
N GLY A 55 -19.44 6.71 -0.21
CA GLY A 55 -18.59 7.90 -0.09
C GLY A 55 -17.09 7.66 -0.33
N ALA A 56 -16.67 6.44 -0.72
CA ALA A 56 -15.30 6.16 -1.12
C ALA A 56 -15.00 6.70 -2.52
N SER A 57 -13.78 7.18 -2.73
CA SER A 57 -13.26 7.57 -4.04
C SER A 57 -12.31 6.49 -4.58
N PHE A 58 -12.25 6.35 -5.89
CA PHE A 58 -11.26 5.47 -6.53
C PHE A 58 -9.88 6.14 -6.53
N PHE A 59 -8.86 5.44 -6.06
CA PHE A 59 -7.46 5.81 -6.15
C PHE A 59 -6.82 5.00 -7.28
N ASP A 60 -6.60 5.67 -8.40
CA ASP A 60 -5.97 5.12 -9.59
C ASP A 60 -4.44 5.23 -9.49
N ILE A 61 -3.79 4.09 -9.25
CA ILE A 61 -2.33 4.01 -9.14
C ILE A 61 -1.63 4.26 -10.49
N GLU A 62 -2.30 4.04 -11.63
CA GLU A 62 -1.74 4.35 -12.95
C GLU A 62 -1.72 5.84 -13.24
N GLU A 63 -2.65 6.60 -12.65
CA GLU A 63 -2.63 8.06 -12.69
C GLU A 63 -1.68 8.63 -11.62
N CYS A 64 -1.64 8.04 -10.42
CA CYS A 64 -0.84 8.53 -9.29
C CYS A 64 0.57 7.92 -9.23
N ARG A 65 1.29 8.00 -10.34
CA ARG A 65 2.68 7.53 -10.47
C ARG A 65 3.52 8.47 -11.33
N ASP A 66 4.83 8.25 -11.32
CA ASP A 66 5.69 8.84 -12.35
C ASP A 66 5.49 8.09 -13.68
N THR A 67 4.86 8.75 -14.64
CA THR A 67 4.58 8.21 -15.97
C THR A 67 5.75 8.38 -16.95
N ALA A 68 6.74 9.21 -16.60
CA ALA A 68 7.96 9.39 -17.41
C ALA A 68 9.02 8.32 -17.09
N SER A 69 8.93 7.68 -15.93
CA SER A 69 9.83 6.59 -15.54
C SER A 69 9.69 5.36 -16.46
N PRO A 70 10.81 4.73 -16.86
CA PRO A 70 10.79 3.45 -17.57
C PRO A 70 10.45 2.25 -16.67
N TYR A 71 10.45 2.47 -15.34
CA TYR A 71 10.14 1.50 -14.30
C TYR A 71 8.68 1.60 -13.85
N GLU A 72 8.14 0.47 -13.41
CA GLU A 72 6.74 0.33 -13.02
C GLU A 72 6.43 1.00 -11.68
N MET A 73 5.22 1.57 -11.56
CA MET A 73 4.63 2.02 -10.29
C MET A 73 5.50 2.97 -9.44
N MET A 74 6.37 3.74 -10.07
CA MET A 74 7.25 4.70 -9.40
C MET A 74 6.47 5.82 -8.72
N LEU A 75 7.00 6.30 -7.59
CA LEU A 75 6.39 7.42 -6.88
C LEU A 75 6.27 8.64 -7.79
N PRO A 76 5.13 9.36 -7.79
CA PRO A 76 5.03 10.65 -8.46
C PRO A 76 5.88 11.71 -7.74
N SER A 77 5.97 12.90 -8.33
CA SER A 77 6.53 14.07 -7.63
C SER A 77 5.66 14.48 -6.43
N GLU A 78 6.22 15.23 -5.48
CA GLU A 78 5.46 15.80 -4.35
C GLU A 78 4.25 16.60 -4.82
N ALA A 79 4.43 17.43 -5.86
CA ALA A 79 3.36 18.22 -6.45
C ALA A 79 2.29 17.33 -7.11
N GLY A 80 2.71 16.31 -7.87
CA GLY A 80 1.78 15.39 -8.53
C GLY A 80 0.94 14.59 -7.53
N PHE A 81 1.56 14.09 -6.45
CA PHE A 81 0.81 13.43 -5.37
C PHE A 81 -0.16 14.39 -4.70
N ALA A 82 0.30 15.59 -4.33
CA ALA A 82 -0.51 16.59 -3.63
C ALA A 82 -1.73 17.05 -4.44
N GLU A 83 -1.55 17.29 -5.74
CA GLU A 83 -2.65 17.63 -6.65
C GLU A 83 -3.63 16.46 -6.74
N TYR A 84 -3.13 15.24 -6.97
CA TYR A 84 -3.96 14.06 -7.14
C TYR A 84 -4.86 13.80 -5.92
N VAL A 85 -4.28 13.71 -4.72
CA VAL A 85 -5.06 13.45 -3.49
C VAL A 85 -5.92 14.65 -3.08
N GLY A 86 -5.49 15.87 -3.41
CA GLY A 86 -6.28 17.08 -3.23
C GLY A 86 -7.60 17.05 -4.01
N ARG A 87 -7.60 16.55 -5.25
CA ARG A 87 -8.83 16.33 -6.05
C ARG A 87 -9.78 15.30 -5.44
N LEU A 88 -9.25 14.36 -4.65
CA LEU A 88 -10.04 13.40 -3.88
C LEU A 88 -10.56 13.98 -2.55
N GLY A 89 -10.38 15.29 -2.32
CA GLY A 89 -10.83 16.00 -1.13
C GLY A 89 -10.08 15.60 0.14
N ILE A 90 -8.79 15.27 0.00
CA ILE A 90 -7.89 14.91 1.09
C ILE A 90 -7.00 16.11 1.43
N SER A 91 -6.99 16.49 2.70
CA SER A 91 -6.10 17.50 3.26
C SER A 91 -5.07 16.86 4.20
N ASN A 92 -4.11 17.65 4.69
CA ASN A 92 -3.15 17.17 5.68
C ASN A 92 -3.78 16.77 7.03
N HIS A 93 -5.04 17.15 7.29
CA HIS A 93 -5.77 16.83 8.53
C HIS A 93 -6.76 15.68 8.39
N THR A 94 -6.95 15.18 7.17
CA THR A 94 -7.90 14.12 6.86
C THR A 94 -7.38 12.77 7.38
N HIS A 95 -8.22 11.98 8.03
CA HIS A 95 -7.92 10.56 8.22
C HIS A 95 -8.26 9.80 6.93
N VAL A 96 -7.26 9.19 6.30
CA VAL A 96 -7.45 8.37 5.09
C VAL A 96 -7.58 6.90 5.47
N VAL A 97 -8.63 6.23 4.98
CA VAL A 97 -8.79 4.78 5.07
C VAL A 97 -8.73 4.18 3.68
N VAL A 98 -7.80 3.26 3.46
CA VAL A 98 -7.58 2.64 2.15
C VAL A 98 -8.00 1.17 2.21
N TYR A 99 -8.65 0.68 1.16
CA TYR A 99 -8.94 -0.73 0.97
C TYR A 99 -8.69 -1.14 -0.48
N ASP A 100 -8.67 -2.44 -0.75
CA ASP A 100 -8.76 -2.99 -2.10
C ASP A 100 -9.69 -4.22 -2.14
N GLY A 101 -10.05 -4.63 -3.35
CA GLY A 101 -10.93 -5.75 -3.65
C GLY A 101 -10.21 -7.06 -3.92
N ASP A 102 -8.97 -7.23 -3.44
CA ASP A 102 -8.25 -8.48 -3.62
C ASP A 102 -8.91 -9.63 -2.83
N HIS A 103 -8.80 -10.83 -3.39
CA HIS A 103 -9.36 -12.05 -2.82
C HIS A 103 -8.74 -12.46 -1.47
N LEU A 104 -7.48 -12.09 -1.20
CA LEU A 104 -6.84 -12.30 0.11
C LEU A 104 -7.22 -11.20 1.11
N GLY A 105 -7.83 -10.11 0.64
CA GLY A 105 -8.33 -8.99 1.45
C GLY A 105 -7.36 -7.81 1.52
N SER A 106 -6.17 -7.89 0.90
CA SER A 106 -5.23 -6.78 0.78
C SER A 106 -4.15 -7.10 -0.25
N PHE A 107 -3.93 -6.20 -1.22
CA PHE A 107 -2.82 -6.25 -2.17
C PHE A 107 -2.22 -4.85 -2.44
N TYR A 108 -3.00 -3.90 -2.96
CA TYR A 108 -2.54 -2.53 -3.27
C TYR A 108 -2.83 -1.51 -2.17
N ALA A 109 -3.75 -1.76 -1.24
CA ALA A 109 -4.03 -0.86 -0.13
C ALA A 109 -2.79 -0.53 0.72
N PRO A 110 -1.88 -1.49 1.03
CA PRO A 110 -0.63 -1.19 1.74
C PRO A 110 0.32 -0.29 0.94
N ARG A 111 0.33 -0.39 -0.39
CA ARG A 111 1.14 0.50 -1.26
C ARG A 111 0.68 1.93 -1.11
N VAL A 112 -0.61 2.20 -1.22
CA VAL A 112 -1.16 3.56 -1.08
C VAL A 112 -1.03 4.06 0.36
N TRP A 113 -1.24 3.21 1.37
CA TRP A 113 -0.95 3.54 2.76
C TRP A 113 0.50 4.02 2.95
N TRP A 114 1.47 3.33 2.37
CA TRP A 114 2.87 3.75 2.41
C TRP A 114 3.11 5.03 1.61
N MET A 115 2.44 5.24 0.47
CA MET A 115 2.55 6.47 -0.31
C MET A 115 2.14 7.71 0.50
N PHE A 116 1.04 7.64 1.25
CA PHE A 116 0.68 8.74 2.16
C PHE A 116 1.79 8.99 3.20
N ARG A 117 2.36 7.93 3.78
CA ARG A 117 3.41 8.05 4.81
C ARG A 117 4.72 8.60 4.26
N VAL A 118 5.17 8.13 3.10
CA VAL A 118 6.39 8.63 2.45
C VAL A 118 6.24 10.09 2.04
N PHE A 119 5.02 10.58 1.78
CA PHE A 119 4.74 12.01 1.57
C PHE A 119 4.39 12.77 2.86
N GLY A 120 4.71 12.22 4.03
CA GLY A 120 4.63 12.92 5.32
C GLY A 120 3.26 12.85 6.02
N HIS A 121 2.28 12.16 5.44
CA HIS A 121 0.94 12.05 6.00
C HIS A 121 0.76 10.78 6.86
N ARG A 122 0.65 10.99 8.18
CA ARG A 122 0.64 9.89 9.17
C ARG A 122 -0.76 9.35 9.47
N THR A 123 -1.80 10.14 9.26
CA THR A 123 -3.20 9.80 9.57
C THR A 123 -3.81 8.95 8.46
N VAL A 124 -3.22 7.78 8.21
CA VAL A 124 -3.66 6.83 7.19
C VAL A 124 -3.73 5.41 7.75
N SER A 125 -4.80 4.68 7.40
CA SER A 125 -5.04 3.32 7.84
C SER A 125 -5.50 2.43 6.68
N VAL A 126 -5.24 1.14 6.77
CA VAL A 126 -5.78 0.11 5.87
C VAL A 126 -7.00 -0.54 6.52
N LEU A 127 -8.02 -0.83 5.72
CA LEU A 127 -9.20 -1.58 6.14
C LEU A 127 -8.84 -3.06 6.34
N ASN A 128 -8.85 -3.52 7.59
CA ASN A 128 -8.54 -4.90 7.92
C ASN A 128 -9.60 -5.85 7.35
N GLY A 129 -9.19 -6.72 6.43
CA GLY A 129 -10.06 -7.64 5.68
C GLY A 129 -10.54 -7.11 4.33
N GLY A 130 -10.20 -5.86 3.99
CA GLY A 130 -10.48 -5.25 2.68
C GLY A 130 -11.96 -5.21 2.31
N PHE A 131 -12.21 -5.02 1.00
CA PHE A 131 -13.58 -5.04 0.47
C PHE A 131 -14.21 -6.44 0.56
N ARG A 132 -13.38 -7.49 0.53
CA ARG A 132 -13.85 -8.88 0.69
C ARG A 132 -14.63 -9.07 1.99
N ASN A 133 -14.06 -8.68 3.13
CA ASN A 133 -14.76 -8.83 4.41
C ASN A 133 -15.88 -7.82 4.56
N TRP A 134 -15.75 -6.62 3.96
CA TRP A 134 -16.85 -5.65 3.91
C TRP A 134 -18.12 -6.28 3.32
N LEU A 135 -17.99 -6.94 2.16
CA LEU A 135 -19.08 -7.67 1.51
C LEU A 135 -19.54 -8.87 2.32
N LYS A 136 -18.60 -9.68 2.82
CA LYS A 136 -18.92 -10.91 3.59
C LYS A 136 -19.73 -10.60 4.86
N GLU A 137 -19.47 -9.47 5.49
CA GLU A 137 -20.16 -9.02 6.69
C GLU A 137 -21.48 -8.28 6.39
N GLY A 138 -21.85 -8.11 5.12
CA GLY A 138 -23.11 -7.49 4.72
C GLY A 138 -23.18 -5.99 4.96
N HIS A 139 -22.03 -5.30 4.99
CA HIS A 139 -21.99 -3.84 5.11
C HIS A 139 -22.50 -3.16 3.83
N PRO A 140 -23.05 -1.93 3.92
CA PRO A 140 -23.66 -1.25 2.78
C PRO A 140 -22.63 -0.98 1.67
N VAL A 141 -23.08 -1.11 0.42
CA VAL A 141 -22.33 -0.74 -0.78
C VAL A 141 -23.18 0.16 -1.66
N THR A 142 -22.54 0.91 -2.55
CA THR A 142 -23.22 1.78 -3.50
C THR A 142 -22.52 1.78 -4.85
N SER A 143 -23.25 2.18 -5.89
CA SER A 143 -22.75 2.54 -7.22
C SER A 143 -22.77 4.05 -7.46
N GLU A 144 -23.23 4.84 -6.48
CA GLU A 144 -23.37 6.29 -6.62
C GLU A 144 -22.00 6.97 -6.65
N PRO A 145 -21.74 7.90 -7.58
CA PRO A 145 -20.44 8.54 -7.70
C PRO A 145 -20.13 9.43 -6.49
N SER A 146 -18.96 9.23 -5.89
CA SER A 146 -18.46 10.12 -4.84
C SER A 146 -17.86 11.39 -5.46
N ARG A 147 -18.40 12.56 -5.09
CA ARG A 147 -17.92 13.89 -5.54
C ARG A 147 -17.43 14.72 -4.35
N PRO A 148 -16.23 14.45 -3.82
CA PRO A 148 -15.67 15.23 -2.74
C PRO A 148 -15.33 16.66 -3.19
N GLU A 149 -15.55 17.64 -2.32
CA GLU A 149 -14.97 18.97 -2.52
C GLU A 149 -13.43 18.87 -2.53
N PRO A 150 -12.75 19.47 -3.52
CA PRO A 150 -11.30 19.50 -3.56
C PRO A 150 -10.70 20.13 -2.30
N ALA A 151 -9.54 19.64 -1.90
CA ALA A 151 -8.81 20.12 -0.73
C ALA A 151 -7.34 20.40 -1.08
N VAL A 152 -6.68 21.20 -0.25
CA VAL A 152 -5.24 21.44 -0.37
C VAL A 152 -4.50 20.41 0.46
N PHE A 153 -3.65 19.64 -0.22
CA PHE A 153 -2.70 18.73 0.39
C PHE A 153 -1.28 19.27 0.23
N LYS A 154 -0.41 19.05 1.23
CA LYS A 154 1.00 19.42 1.16
C LYS A 154 1.82 18.16 1.33
N ALA A 155 2.36 17.65 0.22
CA ALA A 155 3.27 16.52 0.26
C ALA A 155 4.67 16.99 0.71
N THR A 156 5.35 16.16 1.50
CA THR A 156 6.76 16.33 1.81
C THR A 156 7.40 14.95 1.88
N LEU A 157 8.32 14.68 0.97
CA LEU A 157 8.96 13.38 0.81
C LEU A 157 9.91 13.08 1.97
N ASP A 158 9.53 12.11 2.78
CA ASP A 158 10.37 11.51 3.80
C ASP A 158 11.29 10.46 3.18
N ARG A 159 12.51 10.90 2.85
CA ARG A 159 13.56 10.05 2.27
C ARG A 159 14.01 8.91 3.19
N SER A 160 13.65 8.90 4.47
CA SER A 160 13.97 7.77 5.36
C SER A 160 13.11 6.54 5.07
N LEU A 161 11.94 6.73 4.43
CA LEU A 161 10.97 5.67 4.10
C LEU A 161 11.11 5.16 2.66
N LEU A 162 12.12 5.63 1.92
CA LEU A 162 12.40 5.28 0.53
C LEU A 162 13.89 4.96 0.38
N LYS A 163 14.23 3.98 -0.46
CA LYS A 163 15.61 3.71 -0.86
C LYS A 163 15.73 3.74 -2.38
N THR A 164 16.80 4.34 -2.90
CA THR A 164 17.11 4.34 -4.33
C THR A 164 17.89 3.09 -4.73
N TYR A 165 18.00 2.87 -6.04
CA TYR A 165 18.83 1.80 -6.59
C TYR A 165 20.27 1.84 -6.07
N GLU A 166 20.87 3.04 -6.05
CA GLU A 166 22.26 3.24 -5.61
C GLU A 166 22.44 2.89 -4.14
N GLN A 167 21.47 3.24 -3.29
CA GLN A 167 21.49 2.91 -1.86
C GLN A 167 21.36 1.42 -1.60
N VAL A 168 20.58 0.72 -2.43
CA VAL A 168 20.48 -0.75 -2.37
C VAL A 168 21.77 -1.39 -2.83
N LEU A 169 22.39 -0.88 -3.90
CA LEU A 169 23.68 -1.36 -4.41
C LEU A 169 24.79 -1.19 -3.37
N GLU A 170 24.90 -0.02 -2.74
CA GLU A 170 25.86 0.25 -1.65
C GLU A 170 25.63 -0.69 -0.45
N ASN A 171 24.39 -1.09 -0.19
CA ASN A 171 24.08 -1.98 0.91
C ASN A 171 24.54 -3.42 0.70
N LEU A 172 24.78 -3.86 -0.54
CA LEU A 172 25.34 -5.18 -0.82
C LEU A 172 26.73 -5.35 -0.21
N GLU A 173 27.52 -4.26 -0.19
CA GLU A 173 28.85 -4.23 0.42
C GLU A 173 28.76 -3.90 1.90
N SER A 174 28.01 -2.85 2.24
CA SER A 174 28.02 -2.27 3.59
C SER A 174 27.18 -3.01 4.62
N LYS A 175 26.17 -3.80 4.18
CA LYS A 175 25.26 -4.59 5.05
C LYS A 175 24.63 -3.79 6.19
N ARG A 176 24.35 -2.50 5.94
CA ARG A 176 23.82 -1.56 6.95
C ARG A 176 22.34 -1.79 7.25
N PHE A 177 21.59 -2.30 6.28
CA PHE A 177 20.20 -2.68 6.46
C PHE A 177 19.93 -4.08 5.89
N GLN A 178 18.89 -4.72 6.42
CA GLN A 178 18.39 -6.00 5.91
C GLN A 178 17.48 -5.76 4.71
N LEU A 179 17.63 -6.59 3.69
CA LEU A 179 16.80 -6.55 2.48
C LEU A 179 15.82 -7.73 2.48
N VAL A 180 14.53 -7.44 2.37
CA VAL A 180 13.44 -8.43 2.38
C VAL A 180 12.66 -8.34 1.07
N ASP A 181 12.50 -9.47 0.38
CA ASP A 181 11.71 -9.58 -0.85
C ASP A 181 10.35 -10.22 -0.54
N SER A 182 9.26 -9.57 -0.98
CA SER A 182 7.90 -10.02 -0.74
C SER A 182 7.27 -10.79 -1.91
N ARG A 183 8.03 -11.11 -2.96
CA ARG A 183 7.55 -11.93 -4.09
C ARG A 183 7.30 -13.38 -3.64
N SER A 184 6.57 -14.14 -4.47
CA SER A 184 6.41 -15.58 -4.26
C SER A 184 7.79 -16.25 -4.18
N GLN A 185 7.86 -17.34 -3.42
CA GLN A 185 9.11 -18.09 -3.30
C GLN A 185 9.65 -18.52 -4.68
N GLY A 186 8.78 -18.93 -5.60
CA GLY A 186 9.19 -19.35 -6.94
C GLY A 186 9.80 -18.21 -7.75
N ARG A 187 9.21 -17.01 -7.72
CA ARG A 187 9.78 -15.81 -8.38
C ARG A 187 11.08 -15.35 -7.74
N PHE A 188 11.16 -15.41 -6.41
CA PHE A 188 12.38 -15.09 -5.68
C PHE A 188 13.53 -16.03 -6.03
N LEU A 189 13.26 -17.34 -6.11
CA LEU A 189 14.25 -18.36 -6.46
C LEU A 189 14.52 -18.46 -7.97
N GLY A 190 13.74 -17.76 -8.81
CA GLY A 190 13.85 -17.83 -10.28
C GLY A 190 13.31 -19.13 -10.88
N THR A 191 12.47 -19.88 -10.15
CA THR A 191 11.82 -21.10 -10.65
C THR A 191 10.47 -20.83 -11.31
N GLU A 192 9.91 -19.63 -11.12
CA GLU A 192 8.70 -19.15 -11.79
C GLU A 192 9.05 -17.92 -12.65
N PRO A 193 8.48 -17.79 -13.86
CA PRO A 193 8.69 -16.61 -14.68
C PRO A 193 8.03 -15.38 -14.05
N GLU A 194 8.58 -14.20 -14.36
CA GLU A 194 7.92 -12.93 -14.06
C GLU A 194 6.69 -12.78 -14.98
N PRO A 195 5.50 -12.47 -14.45
CA PRO A 195 4.24 -12.55 -15.19
C PRO A 195 4.17 -11.65 -16.44
N ASP A 196 4.96 -10.58 -16.51
CA ASP A 196 4.99 -9.62 -17.62
C ASP A 196 6.37 -9.54 -18.32
N ALA A 197 7.16 -10.63 -18.28
CA ALA A 197 8.56 -10.68 -18.74
C ALA A 197 8.81 -10.58 -20.26
N VAL A 198 7.86 -10.11 -21.08
CA VAL A 198 8.12 -9.95 -22.51
C VAL A 198 9.11 -8.80 -22.72
N GLY A 199 10.39 -9.15 -22.88
CA GLY A 199 11.46 -8.23 -23.30
C GLY A 199 12.26 -7.55 -22.18
N ARG A 200 12.24 -8.03 -20.93
CA ARG A 200 13.01 -7.42 -19.82
C ARG A 200 13.91 -8.43 -19.13
N CYS A 201 14.99 -7.89 -18.56
CA CYS A 201 16.11 -8.63 -17.97
C CYS A 201 15.58 -9.79 -17.12
N PRO A 202 16.01 -11.05 -17.37
CA PRO A 202 15.76 -12.13 -16.45
C PRO A 202 16.16 -11.67 -15.06
N SER A 203 15.45 -12.12 -14.02
CA SER A 203 16.06 -12.19 -12.71
C SER A 203 17.33 -13.03 -12.85
N ALA A 204 18.46 -12.38 -13.18
CA ALA A 204 19.78 -12.96 -13.05
C ALA A 204 19.76 -13.55 -11.65
N GLY A 205 20.05 -14.84 -11.51
CA GLY A 205 19.99 -15.53 -10.24
C GLY A 205 20.83 -14.79 -9.21
N TRP A 206 20.18 -13.90 -8.45
CA TRP A 206 20.76 -13.22 -7.32
C TRP A 206 20.76 -14.28 -6.22
N SER A 207 21.79 -15.14 -6.22
CA SER A 207 22.16 -15.91 -5.04
C SER A 207 22.78 -14.96 -4.01
N LEU A 208 21.98 -14.00 -3.55
CA LEU A 208 22.32 -13.12 -2.45
C LEU A 208 22.01 -13.87 -1.16
N GLY A 209 23.02 -14.45 -0.53
CA GLY A 209 22.94 -15.19 0.74
C GLY A 209 22.48 -14.39 1.96
N SER A 210 21.73 -13.29 1.78
CA SER A 210 21.26 -12.41 2.85
C SER A 210 19.85 -11.86 2.63
N ILE A 211 19.13 -12.28 1.59
CA ILE A 211 17.72 -11.91 1.39
C ILE A 211 16.83 -13.02 1.94
N ALA A 212 16.04 -12.70 2.96
CA ALA A 212 15.11 -13.65 3.56
C ALA A 212 13.73 -13.59 2.87
N PRO A 213 13.11 -14.74 2.53
CA PRO A 213 11.75 -14.78 2.00
C PRO A 213 10.73 -14.47 3.10
N TRP A 214 9.70 -13.69 2.76
CA TRP A 214 8.57 -13.42 3.67
C TRP A 214 7.62 -14.64 3.75
N LYS A 215 7.14 -15.00 4.95
CA LYS A 215 6.17 -16.08 5.18
C LYS A 215 4.92 -15.55 5.88
N ASP A 216 3.76 -15.69 5.24
CA ASP A 216 2.46 -15.31 5.76
C ASP A 216 1.89 -16.34 6.76
N ARG A 217 1.37 -15.89 7.91
CA ARG A 217 0.37 -16.61 8.74
C ARG A 217 -0.58 -15.65 9.47
N GLU A 218 -1.84 -16.07 9.54
CA GLU A 218 -3.04 -15.33 9.96
C GLU A 218 -2.94 -14.56 11.30
N SER A 219 -3.23 -13.26 11.21
CA SER A 219 -3.89 -12.27 12.08
C SER A 219 -4.24 -12.48 13.57
N ARG A 220 -3.67 -13.45 14.30
CA ARG A 220 -3.76 -13.51 15.79
C ARG A 220 -2.43 -13.50 16.55
N ALA A 221 -1.31 -13.33 15.86
CA ALA A 221 0.02 -13.55 16.44
C ALA A 221 1.03 -12.39 16.24
N LEU A 222 0.61 -11.12 16.14
CA LEU A 222 1.56 -10.02 15.98
C LEU A 222 2.49 -9.81 17.21
N SER A 223 2.17 -10.40 18.37
CA SER A 223 3.10 -10.49 19.51
C SER A 223 3.90 -11.80 19.58
N CYS A 224 3.51 -12.84 18.84
CA CYS A 224 4.15 -14.17 18.87
C CYS A 224 4.96 -14.52 17.61
N LEU A 225 5.07 -13.61 16.63
CA LEU A 225 5.89 -13.79 15.42
C LEU A 225 7.38 -13.41 15.60
N TRP A 226 7.81 -13.08 16.82
CA TRP A 226 9.19 -12.68 17.15
C TRP A 226 10.13 -13.84 17.51
N ALA A 227 9.93 -15.04 16.95
CA ALA A 227 10.92 -16.14 16.86
C ALA A 227 10.30 -17.35 16.12
N PRO A 228 11.06 -18.17 15.35
CA PRO A 228 12.21 -17.96 14.46
C PRO A 228 11.79 -18.22 12.96
N PRO A 229 12.60 -17.92 11.91
CA PRO A 229 14.00 -18.30 11.79
C PRO A 229 14.96 -17.16 12.17
N TRP A 230 16.04 -17.56 12.80
CA TRP A 230 17.07 -16.83 13.56
C TRP A 230 17.87 -15.74 12.81
N TRP A 231 17.29 -15.03 11.85
CA TRP A 231 18.00 -14.04 11.01
C TRP A 231 17.43 -12.62 11.07
N LEU A 232 16.21 -12.41 11.57
CA LEU A 232 15.60 -11.08 11.68
C LEU A 232 15.92 -10.46 13.06
N PHE A 233 16.99 -9.67 13.14
CA PHE A 233 17.29 -8.89 14.34
C PHE A 233 16.35 -7.68 14.47
N PRO A 234 15.61 -7.52 15.58
CA PRO A 234 14.63 -6.43 15.78
C PRO A 234 15.22 -5.01 15.78
N GLN A 235 16.54 -4.87 15.81
CA GLN A 235 17.25 -3.59 16.01
C GLN A 235 17.94 -3.04 14.74
N SER A 236 17.89 -3.75 13.61
CA SER A 236 18.49 -3.28 12.36
C SER A 236 17.44 -2.69 11.41
N GLU A 237 17.83 -1.69 10.61
CA GLU A 237 16.99 -1.15 9.54
C GLU A 237 16.56 -2.26 8.57
N LEU A 238 15.28 -2.22 8.16
CA LEU A 238 14.66 -3.18 7.24
C LEU A 238 14.17 -2.44 5.99
N LEU A 239 14.55 -2.91 4.81
CA LEU A 239 13.98 -2.51 3.53
C LEU A 239 13.09 -3.63 2.99
N LEU A 240 11.81 -3.33 2.80
CA LEU A 240 10.90 -4.19 2.04
C LEU A 240 10.97 -3.80 0.56
N TYR A 241 11.28 -4.78 -0.29
CA TYR A 241 11.49 -4.60 -1.71
C TYR A 241 10.51 -5.47 -2.52
N ARG A 242 9.91 -4.85 -3.53
CA ARG A 242 9.14 -5.51 -4.59
C ARG A 242 9.31 -4.66 -5.84
N ILE A 243 9.68 -5.31 -6.95
CA ILE A 243 9.61 -4.75 -8.31
C ILE A 243 8.16 -4.89 -8.78
#